data_AF-A0A5M9ZWK2-F1
#
_entry.id   AF-A0A5M9ZWK2-F1
#
_cell.length_a   1.000
_cell.length_b   1.000
_cell.length_c   1.000
_cell.angle_alpha   90.00
_cell.angle_beta   90.00
_cell.angle_gamma   90.00
#
_symmetry.space_group_name_H-M   'P 1'
#
loop_
_entity.id
_entity.type
_entity.pdbx_description
1 polymer ?
#
loop_
_entity_poly.entity_id
_entity_poly.type
_entity_poly.pdbx_seq_one_letter_code
_entity_poly.pdbx_strand_id
1 'polypeptide(L)'
;MIDMSFFTSLYAENGADELRCEAAWFVERALDELIRDQSWQWASATEYGGIVEEVRRRALCLIDDAEGSVEDDDMERLCALYPGGIDVLDSRAKSVYGGDYSTLSQRYACALAMTVEDLLGLETDER
;
A
#
# COMPACT_ATOMS: atom_id res chain seq x y z
N MET A 1 -12.24 -4.57 -21.48
CA MET A 1 -12.14 -3.22 -20.88
C MET A 1 -12.74 -3.35 -19.50
N ILE A 2 -11.91 -3.49 -18.47
CA ILE A 2 -12.39 -3.61 -17.08
C ILE A 2 -12.94 -2.23 -16.71
N ASP A 3 -14.16 -2.19 -16.21
CA ASP A 3 -14.85 -0.94 -15.89
C ASP A 3 -14.32 -0.38 -14.56
N MET A 4 -13.51 0.67 -14.66
CA MET A 4 -12.90 1.35 -13.52
C MET A 4 -13.93 2.15 -12.69
N SER A 5 -15.17 2.34 -13.17
CA SER A 5 -16.20 3.10 -12.47
C SER A 5 -16.79 2.37 -11.25
N PHE A 6 -16.65 1.04 -11.19
CA PHE A 6 -17.06 0.25 -10.01
C PHE A 6 -16.20 0.58 -8.78
N PHE A 7 -14.89 0.80 -8.99
CA PHE A 7 -13.99 1.22 -7.92
C PHE A 7 -14.26 2.67 -7.53
N THR A 8 -14.47 3.57 -8.51
CA THR A 8 -14.80 4.99 -8.24
C THR A 8 -16.09 5.17 -7.43
N SER A 9 -17.09 4.29 -7.64
CA SER A 9 -18.35 4.33 -6.87
C SER A 9 -18.21 3.81 -5.44
N LEU A 10 -17.20 2.97 -5.14
CA LEU A 10 -16.95 2.46 -3.80
C LEU A 10 -16.20 3.50 -2.92
N TYR A 11 -15.44 4.40 -3.56
CA TYR A 11 -14.68 5.48 -2.90
C TYR A 11 -15.52 6.71 -2.54
N ALA A 12 -16.69 6.91 -3.16
CA ALA A 12 -17.48 8.13 -2.99
C ALA A 12 -18.40 8.14 -1.74
N GLU A 13 -18.72 6.98 -1.15
CA GLU A 13 -19.73 6.90 -0.09
C GLU A 13 -19.17 6.90 1.34
N ASN A 14 -17.87 6.78 1.57
CA ASN A 14 -17.32 6.76 2.92
C ASN A 14 -15.96 7.47 3.00
N GLY A 15 -15.90 8.63 3.65
CA GLY A 15 -14.64 9.23 4.16
C GLY A 15 -14.04 8.43 5.32
N ALA A 16 -14.14 7.10 5.30
CA ALA A 16 -13.93 6.24 6.46
C ALA A 16 -12.55 5.58 6.56
N ASP A 17 -11.65 5.74 5.59
CA ASP A 17 -10.23 5.49 5.85
C ASP A 17 -9.37 6.10 4.74
N GLU A 18 -8.99 7.38 4.91
CA GLU A 18 -8.15 8.09 3.95
C GLU A 18 -6.83 7.37 3.67
N LEU A 19 -6.30 6.64 4.67
CA LEU A 19 -5.12 5.79 4.51
C LEU A 19 -5.40 4.60 3.57
N ARG A 20 -6.57 3.96 3.67
CA ARG A 20 -6.98 2.92 2.70
C ARG A 20 -7.19 3.49 1.31
N CYS A 21 -7.76 4.69 1.18
CA CYS A 21 -7.92 5.35 -0.12
C CYS A 21 -6.57 5.60 -0.78
N GLU A 22 -5.59 6.08 -0.01
CA GLU A 22 -4.24 6.32 -0.52
C GLU A 22 -3.50 5.02 -0.87
N ALA A 23 -3.57 4.01 0.00
CA ALA A 23 -3.05 2.68 -0.30
C ALA A 23 -3.69 2.05 -1.55
N ALA A 24 -5.01 2.21 -1.72
CA ALA A 24 -5.72 1.72 -2.90
C ALA A 24 -5.27 2.42 -4.18
N TRP A 25 -4.98 3.73 -4.13
CA TRP A 25 -4.41 4.45 -5.27
C TRP A 25 -3.08 3.83 -5.73
N PHE A 26 -2.19 3.47 -4.80
CA PHE A 26 -0.94 2.78 -5.13
C PHE A 26 -1.17 1.40 -5.77
N VAL A 27 -2.13 0.63 -5.26
CA VAL A 27 -2.51 -0.68 -5.83
C VAL A 27 -3.06 -0.53 -7.25
N GLU A 28 -3.94 0.44 -7.49
CA GLU A 28 -4.50 0.73 -8.81
C GLU A 28 -3.40 1.14 -9.80
N ARG A 29 -2.47 1.98 -9.33
CA ARG A 29 -1.34 2.43 -10.15
C ARG A 29 -0.42 1.27 -10.53
N ALA A 30 -0.10 0.40 -9.57
CA ALA A 30 0.68 -0.81 -9.79
C ALA A 30 0.01 -1.78 -10.79
N LEU A 31 -1.32 -1.94 -10.70
CA LEU A 31 -2.10 -2.73 -11.66
C LEU A 31 -2.07 -2.13 -13.07
N ASP A 32 -2.23 -0.82 -13.20
CA ASP A 32 -2.16 -0.11 -14.48
C ASP A 32 -0.78 -0.27 -15.15
N GLU A 33 0.30 -0.16 -14.38
CA GLU A 33 1.66 -0.44 -14.87
C GLU A 33 1.83 -1.90 -15.30
N LEU A 34 1.33 -2.86 -14.52
CA LEU A 34 1.40 -4.28 -14.85
C LEU A 34 0.70 -4.58 -16.18
N ILE A 35 -0.48 -4.00 -16.38
CA ILE A 35 -1.27 -4.13 -17.61
C ILE A 35 -0.53 -3.49 -18.78
N ARG A 36 -0.01 -2.27 -18.60
CA ARG A 36 0.71 -1.51 -19.64
C ARG A 36 1.96 -2.26 -20.11
N ASP A 37 2.73 -2.81 -19.18
CA ASP A 37 3.97 -3.52 -19.48
C ASP A 37 3.73 -4.92 -20.05
N GLN A 38 2.47 -5.35 -20.13
CA GLN A 38 2.08 -6.72 -20.46
C GLN A 38 2.80 -7.79 -19.63
N SER A 39 3.28 -7.39 -18.44
CA SER A 39 4.07 -8.25 -17.57
C SER A 39 3.21 -9.36 -16.94
N TRP A 40 1.89 -9.26 -17.00
CA TRP A 40 1.01 -10.40 -16.68
C TRP A 40 1.21 -11.62 -17.60
N GLN A 41 1.92 -11.51 -18.73
CA GLN A 41 2.18 -12.62 -19.64
C GLN A 41 3.10 -13.71 -19.07
N TRP A 42 3.94 -13.40 -18.08
CA TRP A 42 4.75 -14.42 -17.40
C TRP A 42 3.99 -15.11 -16.26
N ALA A 43 2.89 -14.53 -15.79
CA ALA A 43 2.00 -15.17 -14.84
C ALA A 43 1.11 -16.17 -15.60
N SER A 44 1.35 -17.47 -15.39
CA SER A 44 0.39 -18.46 -15.86
C SER A 44 -0.97 -18.20 -15.20
N ALA A 45 -2.08 -18.42 -15.91
CA ALA A 45 -3.45 -18.22 -15.38
C ALA A 45 -3.77 -19.04 -14.10
N THR A 46 -2.86 -19.93 -13.69
CA THR A 46 -2.89 -20.75 -12.49
C THR A 46 -2.20 -20.15 -11.27
N GLU A 47 -1.44 -19.05 -11.42
CA GLU A 47 -0.66 -18.42 -10.36
C GLU A 47 -1.24 -17.05 -9.99
N TYR A 48 -2.53 -16.99 -9.61
CA TYR A 48 -3.14 -15.77 -9.07
C TYR A 48 -2.27 -15.12 -7.96
N GLY A 49 -1.55 -15.93 -7.16
CA GLY A 49 -0.57 -15.45 -6.19
C GLY A 49 0.62 -14.69 -6.78
N GLY A 50 1.08 -15.03 -7.98
CA GLY A 50 2.18 -14.33 -8.66
C GLY A 50 1.78 -12.93 -9.15
N ILE A 51 0.53 -12.75 -9.58
CA ILE A 51 -0.01 -11.44 -9.94
C ILE A 51 -0.15 -10.56 -8.70
N VAL A 52 -0.71 -11.11 -7.61
CA VAL A 52 -0.87 -10.38 -6.34
C VAL A 52 0.48 -9.93 -5.78
N GLU A 53 1.47 -10.82 -5.77
CA GLU A 53 2.82 -10.49 -5.29
C GLU A 53 3.51 -9.42 -6.16
N GLU A 54 3.32 -9.46 -7.48
CA GLU A 54 3.88 -8.43 -8.37
C GLU A 54 3.20 -7.07 -8.20
N VAL A 55 1.88 -7.05 -7.99
CA VAL A 55 1.13 -5.82 -7.68
C VAL A 55 1.60 -5.26 -6.34
N ARG A 56 1.75 -6.10 -5.31
CA ARG A 56 2.33 -5.70 -4.02
C ARG A 56 3.70 -5.08 -4.23
N ARG A 57 4.62 -5.78 -4.90
CA ARG A 57 5.99 -5.31 -5.12
C ARG A 57 6.01 -3.94 -5.79
N ARG A 58 5.21 -3.73 -6.84
CA ARG A 58 5.12 -2.45 -7.55
C ARG A 58 4.52 -1.34 -6.69
N ALA A 59 3.45 -1.64 -5.96
CA ALA A 59 2.83 -0.66 -5.06
C ALA A 59 3.82 -0.20 -3.98
N LEU A 60 4.60 -1.12 -3.40
CA LEU A 60 5.64 -0.78 -2.43
C LEU A 60 6.76 0.08 -3.04
N CYS A 61 7.20 -0.22 -4.27
CA CYS A 61 8.17 0.64 -4.97
C CYS A 61 7.63 2.06 -5.18
N LEU A 62 6.36 2.20 -5.55
CA LEU A 62 5.73 3.52 -5.73
C LEU A 62 5.63 4.29 -4.41
N ILE A 63 5.38 3.61 -3.29
CA ILE A 63 5.35 4.22 -1.95
C ILE A 63 6.75 4.74 -1.58
N ASP A 64 7.79 3.93 -1.75
CA ASP A 64 9.17 4.34 -1.48
C ASP A 64 9.59 5.52 -2.39
N ASP A 65 9.19 5.53 -3.66
CA ASP A 65 9.47 6.64 -4.59
C ASP A 65 8.69 7.93 -4.23
N ALA A 66 7.53 7.80 -3.58
CA ALA A 66 6.75 8.94 -3.10
C ALA A 66 7.32 9.57 -1.81
N GLU A 67 8.29 8.90 -1.17
CA GLU A 67 8.99 9.36 0.03
C GLU A 67 9.67 10.71 -0.23
N GLY A 68 9.04 11.80 0.22
CA GLY A 68 9.51 13.18 0.06
C GLY A 68 8.60 14.11 -0.75
N SER A 69 7.52 13.59 -1.33
CA SER A 69 6.50 14.40 -2.03
C SER A 69 5.26 14.74 -1.18
N VAL A 70 5.09 14.06 -0.04
CA VAL A 70 3.97 14.26 0.89
C VAL A 70 4.40 15.22 2.00
N GLU A 71 3.50 16.08 2.47
CA GLU A 71 3.78 17.00 3.58
C GLU A 71 3.79 16.27 4.93
N ASP A 72 4.64 16.71 5.86
CA ASP A 72 4.80 16.07 7.17
C ASP A 72 3.48 16.00 7.97
N ASP A 73 2.64 17.06 7.89
CA ASP A 73 1.35 17.12 8.59
C ASP A 73 0.39 16.03 8.10
N ASP A 74 0.39 15.72 6.79
CA ASP A 74 -0.42 14.66 6.21
C ASP A 74 0.10 13.28 6.60
N MET A 75 1.43 13.09 6.59
CA MET A 75 2.03 11.84 7.06
C MET A 75 1.68 11.55 8.52
N GLU A 76 1.77 12.56 9.41
CA GLU A 76 1.45 12.41 10.83
C GLU A 76 -0.03 12.05 11.03
N ARG A 77 -0.91 12.75 10.32
CA ARG A 77 -2.35 12.50 10.37
C ARG A 77 -2.71 11.09 9.90
N LEU A 78 -2.14 10.63 8.79
CA LEU A 78 -2.41 9.30 8.23
C LEU A 78 -1.82 8.18 9.10
N CYS A 79 -0.63 8.38 9.68
CA CYS A 79 -0.08 7.46 10.68
C CYS A 79 -0.99 7.34 11.92
N ALA A 80 -1.59 8.46 12.36
CA ALA A 80 -2.49 8.47 13.50
C ALA A 80 -3.83 7.75 13.22
N LEU A 81 -4.22 7.64 11.94
CA LEU A 81 -5.42 6.91 11.51
C LEU A 81 -5.18 5.39 11.39
N TYR A 82 -3.93 4.92 11.44
CA TYR A 82 -3.63 3.50 11.31
C TYR A 82 -4.27 2.67 12.45
N PRO A 83 -5.09 1.65 12.15
CA PRO A 83 -5.81 0.89 13.17
C PRO A 83 -4.93 0.15 14.19
N GLY A 84 -3.72 -0.25 13.80
CA GLY A 84 -2.76 -0.90 14.69
C GLY A 84 -2.03 0.08 15.64
N GLY A 85 -2.22 1.39 15.46
CA GLY A 85 -1.58 2.42 16.26
C GLY A 85 -0.11 2.68 15.90
N ILE A 86 0.40 3.79 16.41
CA ILE A 86 1.73 4.31 16.04
C ILE A 86 2.89 3.45 16.53
N ASP A 87 2.72 2.71 17.64
CA ASP A 87 3.74 1.84 18.21
C ASP A 87 4.02 0.61 17.32
N VAL A 88 2.96 0.09 16.68
CA VAL A 88 3.08 -1.01 15.70
C VAL A 88 3.84 -0.52 14.47
N LEU A 89 3.51 0.68 13.97
CA LEU A 89 4.23 1.30 12.85
C LEU A 89 5.70 1.55 13.18
N ASP A 90 5.99 2.07 14.38
CA ASP A 90 7.37 2.33 14.83
C ASP A 90 8.17 1.02 14.92
N SER A 91 7.59 -0.02 15.50
CA SER A 91 8.23 -1.35 15.61
C SER A 91 8.49 -1.96 14.23
N ARG A 92 7.51 -1.86 13.32
CA ARG A 92 7.64 -2.37 11.95
C ARG A 92 8.70 -1.59 11.17
N ALA A 93 8.69 -0.27 11.24
CA ALA A 93 9.66 0.59 10.56
C ALA A 93 11.09 0.28 11.01
N LYS A 94 11.33 0.13 12.31
CA LYS A 94 12.65 -0.28 12.84
C LYS A 94 13.09 -1.64 12.31
N SER A 95 12.16 -2.60 12.23
CA SER A 95 12.44 -3.95 11.71
C SER A 95 12.75 -3.94 10.21
N VAL A 96 12.08 -3.11 9.42
CA VAL A 96 12.22 -3.07 7.96
C VAL A 96 13.47 -2.29 7.55
N TYR A 97 13.69 -1.11 8.15
CA TYR A 97 14.75 -0.19 7.75
C TYR A 97 16.04 -0.31 8.60
N GLY A 98 16.05 -1.13 9.66
CA GLY A 98 17.25 -1.52 10.38
C GLY A 98 17.90 -0.44 11.25
N GLY A 99 17.09 0.35 11.97
CA GLY A 99 17.54 1.45 12.83
C GLY A 99 17.07 1.39 14.30
N ASP A 100 17.72 2.16 15.17
CA ASP A 100 17.34 2.31 16.59
C ASP A 100 16.07 3.16 16.78
N TYR A 101 15.73 3.99 15.78
CA TYR A 101 14.58 4.89 15.76
C TYR A 101 13.97 4.90 14.36
N SER A 102 12.65 5.12 14.26
CA SER A 102 11.96 5.31 12.98
C SER A 102 11.74 6.81 12.69
N THR A 103 11.76 7.17 11.41
CA THR A 103 11.33 8.50 10.97
C THR A 103 9.81 8.56 10.79
N LEU A 104 9.25 9.77 10.63
CA LEU A 104 7.84 9.93 10.26
C LEU A 104 7.56 9.31 8.88
N SER A 105 8.44 9.56 7.90
CA SER A 105 8.34 8.99 6.56
C SER A 105 8.35 7.46 6.55
N GLN A 106 9.18 6.82 7.38
CA GLN A 106 9.24 5.36 7.47
C GLN A 106 7.99 4.76 8.11
N ARG A 107 7.43 5.41 9.14
CA ARG A 107 6.17 5.00 9.76
C ARG A 107 5.00 5.15 8.78
N TYR A 108 5.02 6.23 8.01
CA TYR A 108 4.07 6.50 6.95
C TYR A 108 4.11 5.45 5.84
N ALA A 109 5.31 5.15 5.33
CA ALA A 109 5.51 4.09 4.34
C ALA A 109 5.04 2.72 4.87
N CYS A 110 5.32 2.41 6.15
CA CYS A 110 4.82 1.18 6.78
C CYS A 110 3.29 1.14 6.88
N ALA A 111 2.64 2.26 7.22
CA ALA A 111 1.19 2.35 7.32
C ALA A 111 0.53 2.06 5.96
N LEU A 112 1.05 2.65 4.89
CA LEU A 112 0.60 2.38 3.53
C LEU A 112 0.90 0.94 3.10
N ALA A 113 2.12 0.44 3.32
CA ALA A 113 2.53 -0.90 2.94
C ALA A 113 1.65 -1.99 3.59
N MET A 114 1.40 -1.89 4.89
CA MET A 114 0.53 -2.83 5.60
C MET A 114 -0.93 -2.73 5.13
N THR A 115 -1.39 -1.52 4.83
CA THR A 115 -2.74 -1.32 4.28
C THR A 115 -2.86 -1.88 2.85
N VAL A 116 -1.81 -1.78 2.03
CA VAL A 116 -1.73 -2.43 0.71
C VAL A 116 -1.79 -3.95 0.84
N GLU A 117 -1.03 -4.53 1.76
CA GLU A 117 -1.05 -5.98 2.04
C GLU A 117 -2.45 -6.45 2.45
N ASP A 118 -3.11 -5.71 3.35
CA ASP A 118 -4.50 -5.96 3.77
C ASP A 118 -5.48 -5.87 2.59
N LEU A 119 -5.38 -4.83 1.74
CA LEU A 119 -6.22 -4.68 0.55
C LEU A 119 -6.03 -5.82 -0.47
N LEU A 120 -4.82 -6.36 -0.57
CA LEU A 120 -4.50 -7.49 -1.45
C LEU A 120 -4.86 -8.86 -0.85
N GLY A 121 -5.35 -8.88 0.40
CA GLY A 121 -5.66 -10.13 1.12
C GLY A 121 -4.41 -10.95 1.43
N LEU A 122 -3.24 -10.32 1.47
CA LEU A 122 -2.00 -10.94 1.91
C LEU A 122 -1.99 -10.84 3.43
N GLU A 123 -2.33 -11.94 4.10
CA GLU A 123 -2.27 -12.00 5.56
C GLU A 123 -0.88 -11.54 6.01
N THR A 124 -0.84 -10.45 6.78
CA THR A 124 0.32 -10.14 7.60
C THR A 124 0.31 -11.20 8.69
N ASP A 125 0.97 -12.34 8.44
CA ASP A 125 1.02 -13.49 9.33
C ASP A 125 1.70 -13.07 10.65
N GLU A 126 0.91 -12.56 11.60
CA GLU A 126 1.27 -12.48 13.02
C GLU A 126 1.07 -13.87 13.63
N ARG A 127 2.03 -14.77 13.40
CA ARG A 127 2.21 -16.02 14.16
C ARG A 127 3.53 -16.06 14.90
#